data_AF-H2ZN09-F1
#
_entry.id   AF-H2ZN09-F1
#
_cell.length_a   1.000
_cell.length_b   1.000
_cell.length_c   1.000
_cell.angle_alpha   90.00
_cell.angle_beta   90.00
_cell.angle_gamma   90.00
#
_symmetry.space_group_name_H-M   'P 1'
#
loop_
_entity.id
_entity.type
_entity.pdbx_description
1 polymer ?
#
loop_
_entity_poly.entity_id
_entity_poly.type
_entity_poly.pdbx_seq_one_letter_code
_entity_poly.pdbx_strand_id
1 'polypeptide(L)'
;MKNTLGEWKAKVERTKNGYNQKSVTYMNLSQFIDVYKTEELYLVDELDPFHPIADYAYIPKPLLCKGYLEHLLSVNMWFSSGNTKPVLHNDGYENVNCVFDGRKNLVLFDKKHDVPLVTLDNNSPFAPKLGYSLVNPEKVDLYKYPALSTMPWYSASVNEGDCFYLPSFWFHYVHSTGSRSLAINIWWRPTTELYHREECEKSVESLPMYEPLKKHPMNDDMKLEQAVLHYGFLEKNETTDKSFYKAILS
;
A
#
# COMPACT_ATOMS: atom_id res chain seq x y z
N MET A 1 19.36 -7.89 10.76
CA MET A 1 19.28 -7.65 9.30
C MET A 1 20.65 -7.70 8.62
N LYS A 2 21.56 -6.74 8.83
CA LYS A 2 22.83 -6.63 8.07
C LYS A 2 23.66 -7.93 7.95
N ASN A 3 23.94 -8.61 9.07
CA ASN A 3 24.83 -9.77 9.07
C ASN A 3 24.19 -11.05 8.51
N THR A 4 22.87 -11.16 8.59
CA THR A 4 22.14 -12.39 8.24
C THR A 4 21.54 -12.32 6.84
N LEU A 5 21.19 -11.12 6.39
CA LEU A 5 20.45 -10.85 5.16
C LEU A 5 21.21 -9.88 4.24
N GLY A 6 22.50 -9.66 4.50
CA GLY A 6 23.29 -8.62 3.83
C GLY A 6 23.34 -8.75 2.32
N GLU A 7 23.35 -9.97 1.80
CA GLU A 7 23.43 -10.28 0.36
C GLU A 7 22.07 -10.21 -0.37
N TRP A 8 20.98 -9.98 0.35
CA TRP A 8 19.69 -9.73 -0.28
C TRP A 8 19.77 -8.45 -1.12
N LYS A 9 19.48 -8.59 -2.42
CA LYS A 9 19.43 -7.48 -3.36
C LYS A 9 18.07 -6.79 -3.27
N ALA A 10 18.03 -5.64 -2.61
CA ALA A 10 16.82 -4.87 -2.42
C ALA A 10 16.63 -3.80 -3.50
N LYS A 11 15.37 -3.51 -3.84
CA LYS A 11 14.98 -2.38 -4.68
C LYS A 11 14.93 -1.10 -3.84
N VAL A 12 15.58 -0.04 -4.31
CA VAL A 12 15.75 1.22 -3.57
C VAL A 12 15.41 2.41 -4.47
N GLU A 13 14.48 3.26 -4.04
CA GLU A 13 14.23 4.57 -4.61
C GLU A 13 15.27 5.58 -4.07
N ARG A 14 15.85 6.41 -4.95
CA ARG A 14 16.81 7.48 -4.57
C ARG A 14 16.15 8.80 -4.15
N THR A 15 14.91 8.71 -3.68
CA THR A 15 14.18 9.83 -3.08
C THR A 15 13.21 9.27 -2.04
N LYS A 16 13.05 10.00 -0.94
CA LYS A 16 12.02 9.74 0.09
C LYS A 16 10.77 10.60 -0.09
N ASN A 17 10.82 11.53 -1.03
CA ASN A 17 9.80 12.52 -1.31
C ASN A 17 9.12 12.18 -2.64
N GLY A 18 7.81 11.91 -2.57
CA GLY A 18 6.99 11.54 -3.72
C GLY A 18 6.74 12.67 -4.71
N TYR A 19 7.00 13.93 -4.34
CA TYR A 19 6.91 15.08 -5.24
C TYR A 19 8.15 15.23 -6.14
N ASN A 20 9.21 14.46 -5.90
CA ASN A 20 10.43 14.47 -6.70
C ASN A 20 10.40 13.36 -7.76
N GLN A 21 11.20 13.51 -8.82
CA GLN A 21 11.37 12.46 -9.82
C GLN A 21 11.98 11.21 -9.17
N LYS A 22 11.29 10.07 -9.31
CA LYS A 22 11.77 8.79 -8.81
C LYS A 22 12.84 8.21 -9.72
N SER A 23 13.96 7.80 -9.14
CA SER A 23 14.91 6.88 -9.79
C SER A 23 15.11 5.67 -8.90
N VAL A 24 15.16 4.49 -9.51
CA VAL A 24 15.28 3.21 -8.82
C VAL A 24 16.67 2.63 -9.07
N THR A 25 17.27 2.08 -8.03
CA THR A 25 18.51 1.31 -8.09
C THR A 25 18.31 0.02 -7.31
N TYR A 26 19.22 -0.93 -7.52
CA TYR A 26 19.29 -2.15 -6.71
C TYR A 26 20.63 -2.17 -5.98
N MET A 27 20.62 -2.58 -4.72
CA MET A 27 21.82 -2.74 -3.92
C MET A 27 21.63 -3.84 -2.88
N ASN A 28 22.73 -4.39 -2.38
CA ASN A 28 22.69 -5.34 -1.28
C ASN A 28 22.14 -4.65 -0.02
N LEU A 29 21.36 -5.36 0.80
CA LEU A 29 20.81 -4.84 2.05
C LEU A 29 21.94 -4.33 2.96
N SER A 30 23.09 -5.00 2.96
CA SER A 30 24.26 -4.56 3.71
C SER A 30 24.72 -3.15 3.31
N GLN A 31 24.78 -2.88 1.99
CA GLN A 31 25.13 -1.57 1.44
C GLN A 31 24.06 -0.52 1.78
N PHE A 32 22.78 -0.86 1.65
CA PHE A 32 21.69 0.03 2.05
C PHE A 32 21.80 0.41 3.53
N ILE A 33 21.98 -0.57 4.43
CA ILE A 33 22.09 -0.34 5.87
C ILE A 33 23.28 0.57 6.23
N ASP A 34 24.35 0.55 5.43
CA ASP A 34 25.52 1.40 5.66
C ASP A 34 25.28 2.87 5.35
N VAL A 35 24.38 3.19 4.42
CA VAL A 35 24.21 4.57 3.92
C VAL A 35 22.81 5.16 4.14
N TYR A 36 21.79 4.36 4.45
CA TYR A 36 20.39 4.83 4.47
C TYR A 36 20.11 5.99 5.43
N LYS A 37 20.90 6.12 6.50
CA LYS A 37 20.78 7.21 7.48
C LYS A 37 21.28 8.55 6.96
N THR A 38 22.22 8.54 6.02
CA THR A 38 22.87 9.76 5.49
C THR A 38 22.41 10.08 4.07
N GLU A 39 21.95 9.09 3.32
CA GLU A 39 21.44 9.26 1.96
C GLU A 39 19.91 9.30 1.90
N GLU A 40 19.36 9.95 0.88
CA GLU A 40 17.92 9.97 0.60
C GLU A 40 17.47 8.69 -0.10
N LEU A 41 17.51 7.57 0.63
CA LEU A 41 17.12 6.27 0.13
C LEU A 41 15.82 5.78 0.75
N TYR A 42 15.00 5.13 -0.08
CA TYR A 42 13.78 4.46 0.34
C TYR A 42 13.74 3.05 -0.25
N LEU A 43 13.99 2.05 0.59
CA LEU A 43 13.88 0.65 0.21
C LEU A 43 12.40 0.27 0.17
N VAL A 44 11.98 -0.26 -0.98
CA VAL A 44 10.63 -0.76 -1.23
C VAL A 44 10.77 -2.16 -1.80
N ASP A 45 10.31 -3.17 -1.07
CA ASP A 45 10.41 -4.55 -1.52
C ASP A 45 9.12 -5.32 -1.33
N GLU A 46 8.83 -6.19 -2.29
CA GLU A 46 7.68 -7.09 -2.26
C GLU A 46 8.14 -8.42 -1.68
N LEU A 47 7.41 -8.90 -0.66
CA LEU A 47 7.76 -10.09 0.10
C LEU A 47 6.85 -11.24 -0.33
N ASP A 48 7.47 -12.23 -0.95
CA ASP A 48 6.85 -13.54 -1.14
C ASP A 48 7.16 -14.47 0.06
N PRO A 49 6.47 -15.62 0.19
CA PRO A 49 6.70 -16.59 1.28
C PRO A 49 8.08 -17.26 1.29
N PHE A 50 8.81 -17.24 0.18
CA PHE A 50 10.19 -17.73 0.06
C PHE A 50 11.24 -16.64 0.33
N HIS A 51 10.80 -15.39 0.45
CA HIS A 51 11.66 -14.25 0.70
C HIS A 51 12.47 -14.46 2.00
N PRO A 52 13.76 -14.09 2.06
CA PRO A 52 14.60 -14.29 3.25
C PRO A 52 14.09 -13.69 4.56
N ILE A 53 13.11 -12.79 4.49
CA ILE A 53 12.48 -12.15 5.67
C ILE A 53 11.05 -12.60 5.94
N ALA A 54 10.52 -13.57 5.17
CA ALA A 54 9.15 -14.05 5.33
C ALA A 54 8.86 -14.68 6.71
N ASP A 55 9.90 -15.13 7.42
CA ASP A 55 9.81 -15.56 8.82
C ASP A 55 9.56 -14.40 9.81
N TYR A 56 9.86 -13.16 9.41
CA TYR A 56 9.77 -11.94 10.22
C TYR A 56 8.68 -10.97 9.75
N ALA A 57 8.08 -11.22 8.58
CA ALA A 57 6.87 -10.53 8.13
C ALA A 57 5.66 -11.31 8.62
N TYR A 58 4.75 -10.67 9.36
CA TYR A 58 3.63 -11.34 10.00
C TYR A 58 2.29 -10.94 9.37
N ILE A 59 1.42 -11.92 9.17
CA ILE A 59 0.01 -11.72 8.82
C ILE A 59 -0.79 -11.65 10.12
N PRO A 60 -1.47 -10.53 10.42
CA PRO A 60 -2.23 -10.37 11.66
C PRO A 60 -3.51 -11.19 11.65
N LYS A 61 -3.99 -11.56 12.84
CA LYS A 61 -5.18 -12.39 13.10
C LYS A 61 -6.39 -12.11 12.20
N PRO A 62 -6.81 -10.85 11.97
CA PRO A 62 -7.97 -10.58 11.10
C PRO A 62 -7.80 -11.06 9.65
N LEU A 63 -6.55 -11.18 9.18
CA LEU A 63 -6.21 -11.58 7.82
C LEU A 63 -5.83 -13.07 7.71
N LEU A 64 -5.75 -13.81 8.82
CA LEU A 64 -5.42 -15.24 8.83
C LEU A 64 -6.60 -16.14 8.44
N CYS A 65 -7.82 -15.59 8.38
CA CYS A 65 -8.95 -16.36 7.94
C CYS A 65 -8.89 -16.61 6.43
N LYS A 66 -9.37 -17.79 6.00
CA LYS A 66 -9.31 -18.24 4.60
C LYS A 66 -9.85 -17.21 3.60
N GLY A 67 -10.98 -16.57 3.91
CA GLY A 67 -11.58 -15.55 3.03
C GLY A 67 -10.70 -14.32 2.78
N TYR A 68 -9.76 -14.00 3.66
CA TYR A 68 -8.78 -12.94 3.41
C TYR A 68 -7.51 -13.48 2.74
N LEU A 69 -7.01 -14.63 3.20
CA LEU A 69 -5.82 -15.28 2.64
C LEU A 69 -5.94 -15.54 1.14
N GLU A 70 -7.10 -16.00 0.66
CA GLU A 70 -7.36 -16.25 -0.76
C GLU A 70 -7.39 -14.98 -1.62
N HIS A 71 -7.57 -13.82 -0.99
CA HIS A 71 -7.62 -12.51 -1.65
C HIS A 71 -6.35 -11.70 -1.46
N LEU A 72 -5.35 -12.21 -0.73
CA LEU A 72 -4.04 -11.56 -0.58
C LEU A 72 -3.43 -11.32 -1.96
N LEU A 73 -2.94 -10.11 -2.14
CA LEU A 73 -2.31 -9.66 -3.38
C LEU A 73 -0.80 -9.55 -3.22
N SER A 74 -0.36 -8.88 -2.16
CA SER A 74 1.03 -8.52 -2.00
C SER A 74 1.32 -8.12 -0.56
N VAL A 75 2.52 -8.42 -0.09
CA VAL A 75 3.05 -7.91 1.17
C VAL A 75 4.28 -7.08 0.86
N ASN A 76 4.30 -5.82 1.27
CA ASN A 76 5.33 -4.86 0.88
C ASN A 76 6.06 -4.31 2.10
N MET A 77 7.39 -4.40 2.11
CA MET A 77 8.25 -3.77 3.10
C MET A 77 8.67 -2.38 2.65
N TRP A 78 8.65 -1.44 3.60
CA TRP A 78 9.06 -0.06 3.42
C TRP A 78 10.11 0.30 4.46
N PHE A 79 11.33 0.63 4.02
CA PHE A 79 12.43 0.95 4.95
C PHE A 79 13.21 2.20 4.52
N SER A 80 13.31 3.18 5.41
CA SER A 80 14.08 4.41 5.20
C SER A 80 14.65 4.97 6.51
N SER A 81 15.39 6.07 6.40
CA SER A 81 15.84 6.90 7.53
C SER A 81 14.76 7.84 8.09
N GLY A 82 13.48 7.55 7.84
CA GLY A 82 12.37 8.44 8.20
C GLY A 82 12.31 9.69 7.31
N ASN A 83 11.41 10.59 7.67
CA ASN A 83 11.02 11.77 6.88
C ASN A 83 10.60 11.44 5.43
N THR A 84 9.93 10.30 5.22
CA THR A 84 9.35 9.96 3.91
C THR A 84 8.02 10.66 3.73
N LYS A 85 7.84 11.29 2.58
CA LYS A 85 6.66 12.10 2.23
C LYS A 85 6.13 11.65 0.87
N PRO A 86 5.38 10.53 0.81
CA PRO A 86 4.70 10.14 -0.42
C PRO A 86 3.68 11.22 -0.81
N VAL A 87 3.30 11.26 -2.08
CA VAL A 87 2.19 12.12 -2.53
C VAL A 87 0.89 11.72 -1.85
N LEU A 88 -0.09 12.62 -1.80
CA LEU A 88 -1.46 12.24 -1.43
C LEU A 88 -1.99 11.29 -2.50
N HIS A 89 -2.41 10.08 -2.14
CA HIS A 89 -2.89 9.09 -3.10
C HIS A 89 -3.92 8.16 -2.49
N ASN A 90 -4.57 7.35 -3.32
CA ASN A 90 -5.34 6.20 -2.89
C ASN A 90 -4.81 4.93 -3.53
N ASP A 91 -5.05 3.81 -2.86
CA ASP A 91 -4.79 2.48 -3.39
C ASP A 91 -6.12 1.85 -3.80
N GLY A 92 -6.11 1.08 -4.89
CA GLY A 92 -7.26 0.27 -5.34
C GLY A 92 -7.47 -1.01 -4.53
N TYR A 93 -6.75 -1.17 -3.42
CA TYR A 93 -6.71 -2.38 -2.61
C TYR A 93 -7.06 -2.07 -1.15
N GLU A 94 -7.55 -3.08 -0.45
CA GLU A 94 -7.62 -3.02 1.00
C GLU A 94 -6.21 -3.22 1.57
N ASN A 95 -5.86 -2.50 2.64
CA ASN A 95 -4.49 -2.49 3.13
C ASN A 95 -4.40 -2.38 4.65
N VAL A 96 -3.57 -3.22 5.29
CA VAL A 96 -3.10 -3.01 6.66
C VAL A 96 -1.62 -2.68 6.62
N ASN A 97 -1.25 -1.59 7.27
CA ASN A 97 0.13 -1.14 7.42
C ASN A 97 0.56 -1.25 8.88
N CYS A 98 1.51 -2.14 9.15
CA CYS A 98 2.09 -2.37 10.47
C CYS A 98 3.44 -1.69 10.60
N VAL A 99 3.62 -0.88 11.65
CA VAL A 99 4.85 -0.12 11.91
C VAL A 99 5.75 -0.93 12.82
N PHE A 100 6.86 -1.41 12.27
CA PHE A 100 7.87 -2.18 13.01
C PHE A 100 8.92 -1.28 13.67
N ASP A 101 9.09 -0.05 13.16
CA ASP A 101 10.04 0.90 13.71
C ASP A 101 9.70 2.32 13.24
N GLY A 102 9.77 3.28 14.16
CA GLY A 102 9.48 4.68 13.90
C GLY A 102 8.03 5.06 14.11
N ARG A 103 7.60 6.17 13.49
CA ARG A 103 6.26 6.74 13.66
C ARG A 103 5.73 7.29 12.34
N LYS A 104 4.44 7.09 12.08
CA LYS A 104 3.74 7.64 10.91
C LYS A 104 2.66 8.62 11.36
N ASN A 105 2.55 9.74 10.65
CA ASN A 105 1.44 10.67 10.75
C ASN A 105 0.62 10.61 9.45
N LEU A 106 -0.68 10.44 9.60
CA LEU A 106 -1.58 10.22 8.49
C LEU A 106 -2.53 11.40 8.37
N VAL A 107 -2.82 11.77 7.12
CA VAL A 107 -3.99 12.57 6.74
C VAL A 107 -4.83 11.70 5.83
N LEU A 108 -6.12 11.57 6.14
CA LEU A 108 -7.04 10.66 5.46
C LEU A 108 -8.28 11.41 4.98
N PHE A 109 -8.73 11.11 3.77
CA PHE A 109 -9.99 11.58 3.22
C PHE A 109 -10.86 10.37 2.83
N ASP A 110 -12.10 10.38 3.30
CA ASP A 110 -13.07 9.33 3.04
C ASP A 110 -13.50 9.36 1.57
N LYS A 111 -13.47 8.20 0.91
CA LYS A 111 -13.85 8.04 -0.50
C LYS A 111 -15.28 8.48 -0.83
N LYS A 112 -16.17 8.57 0.17
CA LYS A 112 -17.56 9.02 -0.03
C LYS A 112 -17.66 10.50 -0.37
N HIS A 113 -16.66 11.28 0.02
CA HIS A 113 -16.59 12.67 -0.40
C HIS A 113 -16.10 12.64 -1.84
N ASP A 114 -16.88 13.15 -2.79
CA ASP A 114 -16.36 13.43 -4.14
C ASP A 114 -15.07 14.22 -3.93
N VAL A 115 -13.94 13.61 -4.25
CA VAL A 115 -12.62 14.17 -3.96
C VAL A 115 -12.19 14.97 -5.20
N PRO A 116 -12.43 16.29 -5.29
CA PRO A 116 -11.87 17.12 -6.35
C PRO A 116 -10.34 17.15 -6.35
N LEU A 117 -9.66 16.58 -5.34
CA LEU A 117 -8.21 16.66 -5.17
C LEU A 117 -7.42 16.04 -6.32
N VAL A 118 -7.86 14.91 -6.85
CA VAL A 118 -7.19 14.26 -7.99
C VAL A 118 -7.57 14.88 -9.31
N THR A 119 -8.85 15.25 -9.46
CA THR A 119 -9.36 15.86 -10.69
C THR A 119 -8.70 17.22 -11.00
N LEU A 120 -8.08 17.88 -10.01
CA LEU A 120 -7.43 19.18 -10.16
C LEU A 120 -5.99 19.14 -10.66
N ASP A 121 -5.30 17.99 -10.58
CA ASP A 121 -3.97 17.80 -11.19
C ASP A 121 -4.07 17.22 -12.61
N ASN A 122 -5.28 16.99 -13.13
CA ASN A 122 -5.59 16.44 -14.46
C ASN A 122 -5.03 17.23 -15.66
N ASN A 123 -4.51 18.45 -15.45
CA ASN A 123 -3.75 19.19 -16.48
C ASN A 123 -2.29 18.74 -16.58
N SER A 124 -1.83 17.83 -15.71
CA SER A 124 -0.57 17.13 -15.90
C SER A 124 -0.76 16.01 -16.93
N PRO A 125 0.08 15.93 -17.98
CA PRO A 125 0.02 14.85 -18.98
C PRO A 125 0.23 13.44 -18.39
N PHE A 126 0.51 13.33 -17.09
CA PHE A 126 0.72 12.07 -16.37
C PHE A 126 -0.33 11.78 -15.28
N ALA A 127 -1.26 12.70 -14.95
CA ALA A 127 -2.08 12.60 -13.73
C ALA A 127 -3.58 12.26 -13.86
N PRO A 128 -4.31 12.40 -15.01
CA PRO A 128 -5.77 12.31 -14.96
C PRO A 128 -6.37 10.93 -14.64
N LYS A 129 -5.55 9.89 -14.44
CA LYS A 129 -6.02 8.49 -14.27
C LYS A 129 -5.41 7.72 -13.09
N LEU A 130 -4.54 8.30 -12.27
CA LEU A 130 -3.61 7.50 -11.43
C LEU A 130 -3.84 7.57 -9.91
N GLY A 131 -4.98 8.07 -9.44
CA GLY A 131 -5.33 7.98 -8.01
C GLY A 131 -4.39 8.75 -7.05
N TYR A 132 -3.60 9.71 -7.54
CA TYR A 132 -2.73 10.56 -6.72
C TYR A 132 -2.92 12.05 -7.01
N SER A 133 -2.53 12.91 -6.06
CA SER A 133 -2.54 14.36 -6.14
C SER A 133 -1.22 14.96 -5.67
N LEU A 134 -0.79 16.02 -6.36
CA LEU A 134 0.37 16.84 -6.04
C LEU A 134 0.10 17.87 -4.94
N VAL A 135 -1.11 17.92 -4.37
CA VAL A 135 -1.34 18.71 -3.17
C VAL A 135 -0.40 18.25 -2.06
N ASN A 136 0.19 19.20 -1.35
CA ASN A 136 0.97 18.94 -0.15
C ASN A 136 0.09 19.15 1.08
N PRO A 137 -0.35 18.08 1.79
CA PRO A 137 -1.21 18.23 2.96
C PRO A 137 -0.56 18.98 4.12
N GLU A 138 0.78 19.07 4.17
CA GLU A 138 1.51 19.86 5.18
C GLU A 138 1.56 21.36 4.83
N LYS A 139 1.29 21.72 3.57
CA LYS A 139 1.34 23.11 3.08
C LYS A 139 0.37 23.29 1.91
N VAL A 140 -0.93 23.25 2.22
CA VAL A 140 -2.00 23.35 1.23
C VAL A 140 -2.09 24.77 0.66
N ASP A 141 -2.05 24.89 -0.66
CA ASP A 141 -2.40 26.13 -1.38
C ASP A 141 -3.92 26.19 -1.59
N LEU A 142 -4.62 26.94 -0.74
CA LEU A 142 -6.08 27.06 -0.81
C LEU A 142 -6.56 27.94 -1.98
N TYR A 143 -5.69 28.71 -2.64
CA TYR A 143 -6.05 29.37 -3.89
C TYR A 143 -6.11 28.36 -5.03
N LYS A 144 -5.18 27.39 -5.04
CA LYS A 144 -5.15 26.29 -6.02
C LYS A 144 -6.17 25.19 -5.70
N TYR A 145 -6.37 24.87 -4.42
CA TYR A 145 -7.23 23.78 -3.94
C TYR A 145 -8.32 24.27 -2.96
N PRO A 146 -9.22 25.19 -3.36
CA PRO A 146 -10.17 25.83 -2.43
C PRO A 146 -11.15 24.84 -1.78
N ALA A 147 -11.48 23.74 -2.45
CA ALA A 147 -12.36 22.70 -1.92
C ALA A 147 -11.82 22.03 -0.64
N LEU A 148 -10.50 22.06 -0.40
CA LEU A 148 -9.90 21.52 0.82
C LEU A 148 -10.22 22.33 2.07
N SER A 149 -10.67 23.58 1.94
CA SER A 149 -11.03 24.42 3.09
C SER A 149 -12.23 23.91 3.87
N THR A 150 -13.13 23.16 3.21
CA THR A 150 -14.39 22.65 3.80
C THR A 150 -14.48 21.14 3.78
N MET A 151 -13.52 20.44 3.16
CA MET A 151 -13.56 18.99 3.03
C MET A 151 -13.25 18.32 4.38
N PRO A 152 -14.11 17.40 4.86
CA PRO A 152 -13.81 16.61 6.04
C PRO A 152 -12.58 15.73 5.82
N TRP A 153 -11.71 15.67 6.82
CA TRP A 153 -10.51 14.84 6.83
C TRP A 153 -10.24 14.31 8.23
N TYR A 154 -9.45 13.25 8.31
CA TYR A 154 -9.06 12.61 9.56
C TYR A 154 -7.54 12.62 9.70
N SER A 155 -7.06 12.66 10.94
CA SER A 155 -5.65 12.50 11.28
C SER A 155 -5.43 11.31 12.19
N ALA A 156 -4.32 10.61 12.00
CA ALA A 156 -3.86 9.59 12.94
C ALA A 156 -2.35 9.65 13.12
N SER A 157 -1.88 9.28 14.31
CA SER A 157 -0.47 8.98 14.55
C SER A 157 -0.36 7.51 14.94
N VAL A 158 0.54 6.79 14.28
CA VAL A 158 0.76 5.36 14.47
C VAL A 158 2.22 5.17 14.88
N ASN A 159 2.45 4.46 15.99
CA ASN A 159 3.77 4.23 16.55
C ASN A 159 4.26 2.81 16.24
N GLU A 160 5.52 2.55 16.55
CA GLU A 160 6.08 1.20 16.58
C GLU A 160 5.19 0.23 17.39
N GLY A 161 4.92 -0.94 16.80
CA GLY A 161 4.06 -1.97 17.36
C GLY A 161 2.59 -1.88 16.93
N ASP A 162 2.17 -0.73 16.39
CA ASP A 162 0.79 -0.52 15.93
C ASP A 162 0.62 -0.91 14.45
N CYS A 163 -0.61 -1.28 14.10
CA CYS A 163 -1.05 -1.40 12.70
C CYS A 163 -2.27 -0.51 12.46
N PHE A 164 -2.41 0.00 11.23
CA PHE A 164 -3.60 0.72 10.80
C PHE A 164 -4.15 0.13 9.51
N TYR A 165 -5.48 0.11 9.43
CA TYR A 165 -6.21 -0.28 8.23
C TYR A 165 -6.51 0.95 7.37
N LEU A 166 -6.19 0.87 6.09
CA LEU A 166 -6.56 1.80 5.04
C LEU A 166 -7.59 1.12 4.14
N PRO A 167 -8.86 1.58 4.16
CA PRO A 167 -9.86 1.05 3.25
C PRO A 167 -9.51 1.40 1.80
N SER A 168 -9.88 0.51 0.88
CA SER A 168 -9.72 0.74 -0.55
C SER A 168 -10.32 2.09 -0.99
N PHE A 169 -9.57 2.78 -1.86
CA PHE A 169 -9.87 4.09 -2.43
C PHE A 169 -9.91 5.28 -1.45
N TRP A 170 -9.55 5.08 -0.18
CA TRP A 170 -9.35 6.22 0.72
C TRP A 170 -8.08 6.98 0.35
N PHE A 171 -8.22 8.29 0.16
CA PHE A 171 -7.05 9.14 -0.02
C PHE A 171 -6.29 9.26 1.27
N HIS A 172 -4.99 9.08 1.19
CA HIS A 172 -4.12 9.09 2.34
C HIS A 172 -2.77 9.70 2.01
N TYR A 173 -2.25 10.44 2.99
CA TYR A 173 -0.89 10.95 3.02
C TYR A 173 -0.24 10.43 4.28
N VAL A 174 0.93 9.81 4.13
CA VAL A 174 1.60 9.08 5.22
C VAL A 174 3.01 9.62 5.39
N HIS A 175 3.17 10.56 6.33
CA HIS A 175 4.48 11.10 6.68
C HIS A 175 5.15 10.22 7.73
N SER A 176 6.21 9.49 7.36
CA SER A 176 7.03 8.81 8.37
C SER A 176 7.98 9.81 9.00
N THR A 177 8.03 9.87 10.32
CA THR A 177 8.83 10.81 11.12
C THR A 177 9.93 10.09 11.91
N GLY A 178 10.86 10.87 12.47
CA GLY A 178 12.00 10.33 13.22
C GLY A 178 13.19 9.96 12.32
N SER A 179 14.13 9.21 12.88
CA SER A 179 15.42 8.85 12.25
C SER A 179 15.42 7.49 11.53
N ARG A 180 14.30 6.76 11.59
CA ARG A 180 14.09 5.47 10.94
C ARG A 180 12.60 5.22 10.75
N SER A 181 12.23 4.58 9.66
CA SER A 181 10.88 4.10 9.38
C SER A 181 10.99 2.70 8.79
N LEU A 182 10.39 1.71 9.46
CA LEU A 182 10.25 0.35 8.95
C LEU A 182 8.78 -0.07 9.10
N ALA A 183 8.16 -0.49 8.00
CA ALA A 183 6.78 -0.93 8.01
C ALA A 183 6.52 -2.02 6.97
N ILE A 184 5.47 -2.80 7.21
CA ILE A 184 4.97 -3.82 6.28
C ILE A 184 3.53 -3.44 5.93
N ASN A 185 3.22 -3.36 4.63
CA ASN A 185 1.86 -3.33 4.12
C ASN A 185 1.43 -4.73 3.72
N ILE A 186 0.17 -5.05 3.96
CA ILE A 186 -0.47 -6.28 3.50
C ILE A 186 -1.67 -5.85 2.67
N TRP A 187 -1.63 -6.12 1.37
CA TRP A 187 -2.66 -5.74 0.41
C TRP A 187 -3.51 -6.94 0.02
N TRP A 188 -4.82 -6.75 -0.05
CA TRP A 188 -5.76 -7.76 -0.55
C TRP A 188 -6.85 -7.12 -1.38
N ARG A 189 -7.52 -7.94 -2.22
CA ARG A 189 -8.60 -7.46 -3.08
C ARG A 189 -9.79 -6.98 -2.26
N PRO A 190 -10.37 -5.81 -2.58
CA PRO A 190 -11.69 -5.45 -2.09
C PRO A 190 -12.71 -6.50 -2.53
N THR A 191 -13.62 -6.89 -1.65
CA THR A 191 -14.72 -7.79 -1.99
C THR A 191 -16.04 -7.26 -1.47
N THR A 192 -17.10 -7.40 -2.27
CA THR A 192 -18.47 -7.05 -1.86
C THR A 192 -19.06 -8.10 -0.92
N GLU A 193 -18.60 -9.36 -1.04
CA GLU A 193 -18.97 -10.47 -0.17
C GLU A 193 -17.71 -11.24 0.23
N LEU A 194 -17.50 -11.41 1.54
CA LEU A 194 -16.39 -12.23 2.02
C LEU A 194 -16.78 -13.71 1.88
N TYR A 195 -16.29 -14.38 0.84
CA TYR A 195 -16.36 -15.83 0.75
C TYR A 195 -15.76 -16.44 2.02
N HIS A 196 -16.34 -17.52 2.53
CA HIS A 196 -15.99 -18.12 3.83
C HIS A 196 -16.29 -17.26 5.07
N ARG A 197 -17.09 -16.19 5.00
CA ARG A 197 -17.40 -15.33 6.17
C ARG A 197 -17.85 -16.11 7.41
N GLU A 198 -18.79 -17.03 7.28
CA GLU A 198 -19.30 -17.80 8.43
C GLU A 198 -18.20 -18.68 9.06
N GLU A 199 -17.34 -19.28 8.23
CA GLU A 199 -16.16 -20.04 8.68
C GLU A 199 -15.16 -19.12 9.39
N CYS A 200 -14.92 -17.93 8.84
CA CYS A 200 -14.06 -16.92 9.44
C CYS A 200 -14.60 -16.49 10.81
N GLU A 201 -15.88 -16.13 10.92
CA GLU A 201 -16.51 -15.70 12.17
C GLU A 201 -16.46 -16.80 13.25
N LYS A 202 -16.61 -18.08 12.87
CA LYS A 202 -16.52 -19.22 13.80
C LYS A 202 -15.09 -19.56 14.21
N SER A 203 -14.11 -19.38 13.32
CA SER A 203 -12.73 -19.79 13.56
C SER A 203 -11.84 -18.66 14.08
N VAL A 204 -12.20 -17.39 13.88
CA VAL A 204 -11.33 -16.25 14.19
C VAL A 204 -10.89 -16.27 15.63
N GLU A 205 -11.73 -16.63 16.59
CA GLU A 205 -11.34 -16.65 18.01
C GLU A 205 -10.18 -17.62 18.29
N SER A 206 -10.13 -18.78 17.63
CA SER A 206 -9.09 -19.80 17.81
C SER A 206 -7.81 -19.53 17.02
N LEU A 207 -7.83 -18.60 16.06
CA LEU A 207 -6.64 -18.21 15.30
C LEU A 207 -5.60 -17.51 16.20
N PRO A 208 -4.30 -17.73 15.94
CA PRO A 208 -3.23 -17.02 16.64
C PRO A 208 -3.31 -15.52 16.36
N MET A 209 -2.66 -14.70 17.20
CA MET A 209 -2.63 -13.24 17.02
C MET A 209 -1.98 -12.81 15.70
N TYR A 210 -1.03 -13.61 15.22
CA TYR A 210 -0.37 -13.43 13.93
C TYR A 210 0.35 -14.73 13.54
N GLU A 211 0.65 -14.89 12.25
CA GLU A 211 1.53 -15.95 11.75
C GLU A 211 2.58 -15.40 10.77
N PRO A 212 3.77 -16.02 10.65
CA PRO A 212 4.75 -15.65 9.65
C PRO A 212 4.22 -15.83 8.22
N LEU A 213 4.50 -14.87 7.34
CA LEU A 213 4.15 -14.90 5.91
C LEU A 213 4.57 -16.20 5.24
N LYS A 214 5.72 -16.76 5.64
CA LYS A 214 6.24 -18.04 5.12
C LYS A 214 5.26 -19.21 5.20
N LYS A 215 4.32 -19.19 6.15
CA LYS A 215 3.29 -20.25 6.30
C LYS A 215 2.12 -20.11 5.32
N HIS A 216 1.99 -18.96 4.67
CA HIS A 216 0.84 -18.61 3.84
C HIS A 216 1.31 -18.40 2.40
N PRO A 217 1.38 -19.46 1.58
CA PRO A 217 1.65 -19.32 0.16
C PRO A 217 0.62 -18.35 -0.45
N MET A 218 1.09 -17.26 -1.05
CA MET A 218 0.22 -16.40 -1.84
C MET A 218 -0.07 -17.11 -3.15
N ASN A 219 -1.30 -17.01 -3.64
CA ASN A 219 -1.65 -17.54 -4.95
C ASN A 219 -0.94 -16.70 -6.02
N ASP A 220 0.17 -17.24 -6.55
CA ASP A 220 0.85 -16.72 -7.76
C ASP A 220 -0.06 -16.76 -9.00
N ASP A 221 -1.20 -17.46 -8.93
CA ASP A 221 -1.97 -17.89 -10.10
C ASP A 221 -2.97 -16.86 -10.65
N MET A 222 -3.16 -15.69 -10.04
CA MET A 222 -3.94 -14.63 -10.69
C MET A 222 -3.07 -13.79 -11.63
N LYS A 223 -2.77 -14.40 -12.78
CA LYS A 223 -2.25 -13.69 -13.95
C LYS A 223 -3.14 -12.49 -14.25
N LEU A 224 -2.54 -11.41 -14.77
CA LEU A 224 -3.23 -10.19 -15.19
C LEU A 224 -4.52 -10.50 -15.97
N GLU A 225 -4.51 -11.55 -16.80
CA GLU A 225 -5.69 -12.02 -17.54
C GLU A 225 -6.90 -12.31 -16.64
N GLN A 226 -6.72 -12.97 -15.49
CA GLN A 226 -7.81 -13.29 -14.57
C GLN A 226 -8.32 -12.04 -13.83
N ALA A 227 -7.46 -11.06 -13.56
CA ALA A 227 -7.89 -9.78 -12.99
C ALA A 227 -8.72 -8.99 -14.00
N VAL A 228 -8.29 -8.97 -15.26
CA VAL A 228 -9.01 -8.33 -16.35
C VAL A 228 -10.35 -9.03 -16.62
N LEU A 229 -10.42 -10.37 -16.55
CA LEU A 229 -11.68 -11.11 -16.62
C LEU A 229 -12.60 -10.77 -15.43
N HIS A 230 -12.07 -10.75 -14.21
CA HIS A 230 -12.86 -10.42 -13.01
C HIS A 230 -13.49 -9.02 -13.11
N TYR A 231 -12.70 -8.00 -13.48
CA TYR A 231 -13.22 -6.62 -13.65
C TYR A 231 -14.04 -6.43 -14.94
N GLY A 232 -13.73 -7.17 -16.01
CA GLY A 232 -14.45 -7.10 -17.27
C GLY A 232 -15.85 -7.70 -17.20
N PHE A 233 -16.06 -8.74 -16.39
CA PHE A 233 -17.33 -9.46 -16.35
C PHE A 233 -18.24 -9.12 -15.15
N LEU A 234 -17.76 -8.38 -14.15
CA LEU A 234 -18.53 -8.11 -12.93
C LEU A 234 -19.43 -6.88 -12.97
N GLU A 235 -19.27 -5.93 -13.90
CA GLU A 235 -20.09 -4.72 -13.81
C GLU A 235 -21.46 -4.82 -14.48
N LYS A 236 -21.67 -5.65 -15.51
CA LYS A 236 -23.00 -5.85 -16.13
C LYS A 236 -23.13 -7.23 -16.78
N ASN A 237 -24.29 -7.86 -16.60
CA ASN A 237 -24.74 -9.10 -17.29
C ASN A 237 -24.78 -9.00 -18.83
N GLU A 238 -24.30 -7.89 -19.43
CA GLU A 238 -24.30 -7.60 -20.87
C GLU A 238 -22.90 -7.42 -21.45
N THR A 239 -21.84 -7.82 -20.73
CA THR A 239 -20.47 -7.63 -21.25
C THR A 239 -20.16 -8.65 -22.33
N THR A 240 -19.97 -8.17 -23.56
CA THR A 240 -19.49 -8.96 -24.71
C THR A 240 -17.97 -8.82 -24.89
N ASP A 241 -17.33 -9.72 -25.63
CA ASP A 241 -15.89 -9.66 -25.95
C ASP A 241 -15.47 -8.28 -26.53
N LYS A 242 -16.37 -7.62 -27.26
CA LYS A 242 -16.11 -6.32 -27.89
C LYS A 242 -16.06 -5.16 -26.89
N SER A 243 -16.82 -5.24 -25.79
CA SER A 243 -16.76 -4.28 -24.68
C SER A 243 -15.52 -4.47 -23.82
N PHE A 244 -15.06 -5.71 -23.65
CA PHE A 244 -13.84 -6.07 -22.92
C PHE A 244 -12.59 -5.46 -23.55
N TYR A 245 -12.40 -5.63 -24.87
CA TYR A 245 -11.26 -5.03 -25.59
C TYR A 245 -11.24 -3.50 -25.53
N LYS A 246 -12.42 -2.85 -25.45
CA LYS A 246 -12.52 -1.40 -25.40
C LYS A 246 -12.09 -0.82 -24.05
N ALA A 247 -12.33 -1.54 -22.96
CA ALA A 247 -11.95 -1.14 -21.60
C ALA A 247 -10.44 -1.30 -21.32
N ILE A 248 -9.77 -2.25 -21.98
CA ILE A 248 -8.33 -2.49 -21.81
C ILE A 248 -7.48 -1.47 -22.59
N LEU A 249 -8.00 -0.93 -23.70
CA LEU A 249 -7.24 -0.09 -24.62
C LEU A 249 -7.55 1.43 -24.51
N SER A 250 -8.45 1.84 -23.61
CA SER A 250 -8.87 3.25 -23.45
C SER A 250 -8.32 3.91 -22.18
#